data_AF-A0A4U1INT1-F1
#
_entry.id   AF-A0A4U1INT1-F1
#
_cell.length_a   1.000
_cell.length_b   1.000
_cell.length_c   1.000
_cell.angle_alpha   90.00
_cell.angle_beta   90.00
_cell.angle_gamma   90.00
#
_symmetry.space_group_name_H-M   'P 1'
#
loop_
_entity.id
_entity.type
_entity.pdbx_description
1 polymer ?
#
loop_
_entity_poly.entity_id
_entity_poly.type
_entity_poly.pdbx_seq_one_letter_code
_entity_poly.pdbx_strand_id
1 'polypeptide(L)'
;MISLDQALDRLLHHRSYREAFFEGRVDELDVSEGDLRALRSIDPEQLRRTAERVRADVVQRKHRGSGGLLTIYARTLDAWRATHPEDHELDALMSSFLESPAFEAYRAYSHAGPGVCLEEAFFRFCDARGIGDGAILEAEFLTAMMKALVMSPQPDFTLPGEIRVVPGGFFAVGERAGPTLYAAARGKLVLGPITPFLAELLLSAEDPVEIARKHHVATPVLQASLAQLAQLGLGR
;
A
#
# COMPACT_ATOMS: atom_id res chain seq x y z
N MET A 1 3.26 26.61 12.87
CA MET A 1 4.29 27.12 11.94
C MET A 1 5.17 25.98 11.52
N ILE A 2 5.13 25.65 10.23
CA ILE A 2 5.95 24.60 9.63
C ILE A 2 7.32 25.14 9.25
N SER A 3 8.27 24.22 9.11
CA SER A 3 9.62 24.52 8.61
C SER A 3 9.63 24.75 7.09
N LEU A 4 10.69 25.38 6.57
CA LEU A 4 10.83 25.67 5.15
C LEU A 4 10.85 24.39 4.29
N ASP A 5 11.50 23.33 4.76
CA ASP A 5 11.52 22.03 4.07
C ASP A 5 10.12 21.40 4.00
N GLN A 6 9.34 21.45 5.09
CA GLN A 6 7.95 21.02 5.08
C GLN A 6 7.08 21.87 4.14
N ALA A 7 7.33 23.18 4.07
CA ALA A 7 6.62 24.06 3.14
C ALA A 7 6.94 23.72 1.68
N LEU A 8 8.22 23.45 1.36
CA LEU A 8 8.64 23.03 0.03
C LEU A 8 8.04 21.68 -0.36
N ASP A 9 8.03 20.72 0.57
CA ASP A 9 7.40 19.42 0.35
C ASP A 9 5.90 19.55 0.05
N ARG A 10 5.18 20.36 0.83
CA ARG A 10 3.76 20.67 0.59
C ARG A 10 3.54 21.38 -0.74
N LEU A 11 4.41 22.31 -1.15
CA LEU A 11 4.28 22.96 -2.46
C LEU A 11 4.38 21.95 -3.63
N LEU A 12 5.15 20.88 -3.47
CA LEU A 12 5.30 19.84 -4.47
C LEU A 12 4.13 18.85 -4.45
N HIS A 13 3.73 18.36 -3.28
CA HIS A 13 2.76 17.26 -3.17
C HIS A 13 1.32 17.73 -2.95
N HIS A 14 1.10 18.86 -2.27
CA HIS A 14 -0.23 19.34 -1.91
C HIS A 14 -0.70 20.41 -2.89
N ARG A 15 -1.69 20.04 -3.72
CA ARG A 15 -2.30 20.96 -4.68
C ARG A 15 -2.99 22.12 -3.98
N SER A 16 -3.76 21.86 -2.93
CA SER A 16 -4.45 22.90 -2.15
C SER A 16 -3.48 23.93 -1.55
N TYR A 17 -2.38 23.47 -0.97
CA TYR A 17 -1.32 24.32 -0.41
C TYR A 17 -0.63 25.16 -1.50
N ARG A 18 -0.38 24.57 -2.67
CA ARG A 18 0.20 25.28 -3.82
C ARG A 18 -0.75 26.31 -4.41
N GLU A 19 -2.05 26.03 -4.49
CA GLU A 19 -3.07 26.99 -4.91
C GLU A 19 -3.13 28.18 -3.95
N ALA A 20 -3.12 27.93 -2.63
CA ALA A 20 -3.04 28.98 -1.62
C ALA A 20 -1.81 29.87 -1.78
N PHE A 21 -0.66 29.26 -2.08
CA PHE A 21 0.58 29.99 -2.34
C PHE A 21 0.49 30.89 -3.57
N PHE A 22 -0.05 30.40 -4.68
CA PHE A 22 -0.19 31.18 -5.92
C PHE A 22 -1.21 32.31 -5.80
N GLU A 23 -2.27 32.11 -5.03
CA GLU A 23 -3.32 33.12 -4.81
C GLU A 23 -2.97 34.11 -3.70
N GLY A 24 -1.83 33.93 -3.01
CA GLY A 24 -1.39 34.81 -1.94
C GLY A 24 -2.20 34.66 -0.64
N ARG A 25 -2.85 33.52 -0.43
CA ARG A 25 -3.58 33.19 0.82
C ARG A 25 -2.60 32.79 1.92
N VAL A 26 -1.85 33.77 2.43
CA VAL A 26 -0.73 33.57 3.36
C VAL A 26 -1.16 32.88 4.66
N ASP A 27 -2.36 33.17 5.14
CA ASP A 27 -2.89 32.62 6.39
C ASP A 27 -3.07 31.09 6.34
N GLU A 28 -3.18 30.50 5.15
CA GLU A 28 -3.32 29.05 4.94
C GLU A 28 -1.96 28.32 4.89
N LEU A 29 -0.85 29.05 4.80
CA LEU A 29 0.48 28.45 4.58
C LEU A 29 1.19 28.06 5.89
N ASP A 30 0.83 28.65 7.03
CA ASP A 30 1.47 28.41 8.33
C ASP A 30 3.01 28.51 8.30
N VAL A 31 3.57 29.44 7.51
CA VAL A 31 5.02 29.70 7.39
C VAL A 31 5.41 31.03 8.02
N SER A 32 6.67 31.15 8.42
CA SER A 32 7.21 32.44 8.90
C SER A 32 7.25 33.47 7.77
N GLU A 33 7.20 34.77 8.09
CA GLU A 33 7.40 35.82 7.08
C GLU A 33 8.78 35.74 6.39
N GLY A 34 9.79 35.25 7.11
CA GLY A 34 11.12 35.00 6.55
C GLY A 34 11.08 33.94 5.45
N ASP A 35 10.47 32.80 5.76
CA ASP A 35 10.34 31.68 4.82
C ASP A 35 9.41 32.03 3.66
N LEU A 36 8.32 32.75 3.91
CA LEU A 36 7.43 33.22 2.85
C LEU A 36 8.16 34.10 1.83
N ARG A 37 9.07 34.99 2.28
CA ARG A 37 9.90 35.79 1.38
C ARG A 37 10.83 34.92 0.54
N ALA A 38 11.42 33.87 1.13
CA ALA A 38 12.24 32.91 0.40
C ALA A 38 11.41 32.12 -0.62
N LEU A 39 10.20 31.65 -0.25
CA LEU A 39 9.32 30.93 -1.17
C LEU A 39 8.85 31.79 -2.34
N ARG A 40 8.64 33.09 -2.14
CA ARG A 40 8.26 34.03 -3.21
C ARG A 40 9.31 34.21 -4.31
N SER A 41 10.56 33.78 -4.11
CA SER A 41 11.56 33.77 -5.19
C SER A 41 11.44 32.55 -6.11
N ILE A 42 10.57 31.59 -5.79
CA ILE A 42 10.32 30.42 -6.63
C ILE A 42 9.50 30.83 -7.85
N ASP A 43 9.95 30.43 -9.05
CA ASP A 43 9.19 30.59 -10.28
C ASP A 43 7.90 29.75 -10.24
N PRO A 44 6.71 30.37 -10.31
CA PRO A 44 5.43 29.65 -10.23
C PRO A 44 5.24 28.59 -11.33
N GLU A 45 5.75 28.84 -12.53
CA GLU A 45 5.60 27.92 -13.65
C GLU A 45 6.53 26.72 -13.50
N GLN A 46 7.76 26.95 -13.03
CA GLN A 46 8.67 25.84 -12.70
C GLN A 46 8.12 24.99 -11.56
N LEU A 47 7.55 25.61 -10.52
CA LEU A 47 6.92 24.89 -9.43
C LEU A 47 5.76 24.01 -9.92
N ARG A 48 4.88 24.56 -10.77
CA ARG A 48 3.74 23.82 -11.34
C ARG A 48 4.22 22.59 -12.12
N ARG A 49 5.14 22.77 -13.07
CA ARG A 49 5.69 21.66 -13.87
C ARG A 49 6.40 20.61 -13.01
N THR A 50 7.11 21.05 -11.98
CA THR A 50 7.82 20.13 -11.07
C THR A 50 6.82 19.31 -10.27
N ALA A 51 5.77 19.93 -9.71
CA ALA A 51 4.71 19.23 -9.00
C ALA A 51 3.95 18.23 -9.90
N GLU A 52 3.63 18.62 -11.13
CA GLU A 52 3.00 17.74 -12.13
C GLU A 52 3.87 16.52 -12.45
N ARG A 53 5.18 16.73 -12.60
CA ARG A 53 6.14 15.65 -12.84
C ARG A 53 6.25 14.72 -11.63
N VAL A 54 6.36 15.25 -10.42
CA VAL A 54 6.41 14.45 -9.19
C VAL A 54 5.15 13.58 -9.06
N ARG A 55 3.98 14.16 -9.32
CA ARG A 55 2.71 13.41 -9.35
C ARG A 55 2.73 12.31 -10.41
N ALA A 56 3.09 12.65 -11.65
CA ALA A 56 3.16 11.67 -12.74
C ALA A 56 4.13 10.53 -12.39
N ASP A 57 5.29 10.86 -11.81
CA ASP A 57 6.27 9.88 -11.35
C ASP A 57 5.66 8.98 -10.27
N VAL A 58 4.99 9.51 -9.24
CA VAL A 58 4.33 8.67 -8.21
C VAL A 58 3.31 7.71 -8.83
N VAL A 59 2.51 8.17 -9.78
CA VAL A 59 1.46 7.37 -10.42
C VAL A 59 2.01 6.28 -11.33
N GLN A 60 3.03 6.63 -12.13
CA GLN A 60 3.56 5.78 -13.20
C GLN A 60 4.76 4.94 -12.77
N ARG A 61 5.35 5.22 -11.59
CA ARG A 61 6.53 4.52 -11.12
C ARG A 61 6.25 3.03 -11.04
N LYS A 62 7.02 2.27 -11.80
CA LYS A 62 7.03 0.82 -11.72
C LYS A 62 7.82 0.42 -10.48
N HIS A 63 7.15 -0.23 -9.55
CA HIS A 63 7.78 -0.76 -8.34
C HIS A 63 8.06 -2.24 -8.52
N ARG A 64 9.28 -2.67 -8.18
CA ARG A 64 9.69 -4.02 -7.73
C ARG A 64 8.97 -5.23 -8.39
N GLY A 65 8.71 -5.17 -9.70
CA GLY A 65 8.01 -6.23 -10.44
C GLY A 65 6.48 -6.33 -10.22
N SER A 66 5.88 -5.48 -9.36
CA SER A 66 4.44 -5.40 -9.11
C SER A 66 3.69 -4.52 -10.13
N GLY A 67 4.39 -3.57 -10.77
CA GLY A 67 3.81 -2.60 -11.70
C GLY A 67 3.74 -1.20 -11.09
N GLY A 68 2.98 -0.29 -11.69
CA GLY A 68 2.62 1.00 -11.07
C GLY A 68 1.26 0.91 -10.39
N LEU A 69 0.87 1.96 -9.63
CA LEU A 69 -0.42 2.00 -8.92
C LEU A 69 -1.61 1.70 -9.85
N LEU A 70 -1.57 2.24 -11.07
CA LEU A 70 -2.61 2.04 -12.08
C LEU A 70 -2.78 0.57 -12.51
N THR A 71 -1.69 -0.22 -12.45
CA THR A 71 -1.72 -1.63 -12.81
C THR A 71 -2.11 -2.50 -11.62
N ILE A 72 -1.69 -2.11 -10.43
CA ILE A 72 -1.94 -2.87 -9.19
C ILE A 72 -3.41 -2.77 -8.80
N TYR A 73 -3.98 -1.56 -8.82
CA TYR A 73 -5.30 -1.24 -8.32
C TYR A 73 -6.34 -1.05 -9.44
N ALA A 74 -6.19 -1.78 -10.55
CA ALA A 74 -6.98 -1.54 -11.76
C ALA A 74 -8.49 -1.56 -11.50
N ARG A 75 -8.99 -2.56 -10.75
CA ARG A 75 -10.43 -2.71 -10.49
C ARG A 75 -10.93 -1.70 -9.48
N THR A 76 -10.12 -1.36 -8.48
CA THR A 76 -10.42 -0.27 -7.54
C THR A 76 -10.54 1.07 -8.28
N LEU A 77 -9.63 1.35 -9.22
CA LEU A 77 -9.64 2.58 -10.02
C LEU A 77 -10.79 2.61 -11.03
N ASP A 78 -11.17 1.47 -11.61
CA ASP A 78 -12.35 1.39 -12.47
C ASP A 78 -13.64 1.69 -11.70
N ALA A 79 -13.73 1.26 -10.43
CA ALA A 79 -14.85 1.63 -9.56
C ALA A 79 -14.89 3.13 -9.25
N TRP A 80 -13.72 3.77 -9.07
CA TRP A 80 -13.65 5.23 -8.96
C TRP A 80 -14.18 5.92 -10.22
N ARG A 81 -13.68 5.54 -11.40
CA ARG A 81 -14.11 6.13 -12.69
C ARG A 81 -15.60 5.96 -12.95
N ALA A 82 -16.18 4.84 -12.53
CA ALA A 82 -17.62 4.60 -12.66
C ALA A 82 -18.47 5.55 -11.81
N THR A 83 -17.93 6.04 -10.69
CA THR A 83 -18.61 6.98 -9.77
C THR A 83 -18.22 8.43 -9.98
N HIS A 84 -17.10 8.70 -10.66
CA HIS A 84 -16.55 10.02 -10.96
C HIS A 84 -16.18 10.12 -12.45
N PRO A 85 -17.17 10.15 -13.37
CA PRO A 85 -16.92 10.15 -14.81
C PRO A 85 -16.14 11.39 -15.29
N GLU A 86 -16.18 12.49 -14.54
CA GLU A 86 -15.41 13.71 -14.78
C GLU A 86 -13.91 13.56 -14.47
N ASP A 87 -13.52 12.57 -13.64
CA ASP A 87 -12.14 12.32 -13.22
C ASP A 87 -11.56 11.06 -13.89
N HIS A 88 -11.81 10.90 -15.20
CA HIS A 88 -11.38 9.73 -15.98
C HIS A 88 -9.85 9.51 -15.92
N GLU A 89 -9.09 10.60 -15.97
CA GLU A 89 -7.62 10.61 -15.89
C GLU A 89 -7.09 10.48 -14.45
N LEU A 90 -7.98 10.38 -13.44
CA LEU A 90 -7.66 10.23 -12.02
C LEU A 90 -6.89 11.42 -11.42
N ASP A 91 -6.94 12.59 -12.05
CA ASP A 91 -6.21 13.77 -11.61
C ASP A 91 -6.65 14.23 -10.21
N ALA A 92 -7.97 14.25 -9.95
CA ALA A 92 -8.53 14.62 -8.66
C ALA A 92 -8.22 13.56 -7.60
N LEU A 93 -8.39 12.27 -7.95
CA LEU A 93 -8.04 11.17 -7.07
C LEU A 93 -6.58 11.19 -6.64
N MET A 94 -5.66 11.32 -7.60
CA MET A 94 -4.21 11.30 -7.33
C MET A 94 -3.77 12.53 -6.54
N SER A 95 -4.33 13.71 -6.85
CA SER A 95 -4.06 14.92 -6.05
C SER A 95 -4.53 14.72 -4.61
N SER A 96 -5.71 14.14 -4.42
CA SER A 96 -6.24 13.86 -3.09
C SER A 96 -5.47 12.78 -2.35
N PHE A 97 -4.87 11.82 -3.05
CA PHE A 97 -4.00 10.81 -2.45
C PHE A 97 -2.70 11.45 -1.95
N LEU A 98 -2.04 12.29 -2.76
CA LEU A 98 -0.79 12.96 -2.37
C LEU A 98 -0.95 13.88 -1.16
N GLU A 99 -2.15 14.44 -0.95
CA GLU A 99 -2.51 15.26 0.22
C GLU A 99 -2.95 14.43 1.44
N SER A 100 -3.01 13.10 1.32
CA SER A 100 -3.57 12.27 2.37
C SER A 100 -2.52 11.91 3.44
N PRO A 101 -2.95 11.71 4.71
CA PRO A 101 -2.08 11.15 5.75
C PRO A 101 -1.47 9.79 5.38
N ALA A 102 -2.12 9.04 4.49
CA ALA A 102 -1.61 7.78 4.01
C ALA A 102 -0.35 7.95 3.14
N PHE A 103 -0.30 9.00 2.31
CA PHE A 103 0.90 9.34 1.54
C PHE A 103 1.99 9.94 2.42
N GLU A 104 1.66 10.69 3.47
CA GLU A 104 2.65 11.18 4.44
C GLU A 104 3.42 10.05 5.15
N ALA A 105 2.82 8.86 5.26
CA ALA A 105 3.47 7.67 5.83
C ALA A 105 4.42 6.95 4.84
N TYR A 106 4.33 7.24 3.54
CA TYR A 106 5.17 6.62 2.51
C TYR A 106 6.63 7.05 2.65
N ARG A 107 7.55 6.09 2.53
CA ARG A 107 8.99 6.37 2.44
C ARG A 107 9.57 5.65 1.22
N ALA A 108 10.10 6.44 0.29
CA ALA A 108 10.67 5.93 -0.95
C ALA A 108 12.01 5.19 -0.76
N TYR A 109 12.73 5.46 0.34
CA TYR A 109 14.08 4.96 0.59
C TYR A 109 14.26 4.56 2.05
N SER A 110 15.01 3.47 2.28
CA SER A 110 15.35 2.94 3.61
C SER A 110 16.07 3.92 4.54
N HIS A 111 16.80 4.89 3.97
CA HIS A 111 17.53 5.90 4.75
C HIS A 111 16.66 7.08 5.21
N ALA A 112 15.43 7.20 4.70
CA ALA A 112 14.48 8.24 5.11
C ALA A 112 13.70 7.86 6.40
N GLY A 113 14.14 6.81 7.10
CA GLY A 113 13.47 6.24 8.27
C GLY A 113 12.47 5.14 7.91
N PRO A 114 11.89 4.48 8.92
CA PRO A 114 10.86 3.46 8.71
C PRO A 114 9.63 4.10 8.06
N GLY A 115 9.09 3.44 7.04
CA GLY A 115 7.84 3.85 6.40
C GLY A 115 7.23 2.73 5.59
N VAL A 116 6.03 3.00 5.09
CA VAL A 116 5.29 2.06 4.25
C VAL A 116 5.71 2.18 2.80
N CYS A 117 5.49 1.13 2.01
CA CYS A 117 5.62 1.20 0.56
C CYS A 117 4.48 2.03 -0.06
N LEU A 118 4.64 2.41 -1.33
CA LEU A 118 3.63 3.21 -2.03
C LEU A 118 2.33 2.42 -2.21
N GLU A 119 2.43 1.11 -2.44
CA GLU A 119 1.28 0.22 -2.56
C GLU A 119 0.43 0.24 -1.29
N GLU A 120 1.05 0.12 -0.12
CA GLU A 120 0.35 0.17 1.16
C GLU A 120 -0.22 1.55 1.47
N ALA A 121 0.51 2.63 1.17
CA ALA A 121 0.00 3.99 1.31
C ALA A 121 -1.29 4.17 0.48
N PHE A 122 -1.30 3.70 -0.76
CA PHE A 122 -2.48 3.80 -1.63
C PHE A 122 -3.63 2.90 -1.15
N PHE A 123 -3.33 1.67 -0.71
CA PHE A 123 -4.32 0.78 -0.09
C PHE A 123 -5.02 1.47 1.09
N ARG A 124 -4.25 2.02 2.04
CA ARG A 124 -4.78 2.73 3.21
C ARG A 124 -5.64 3.92 2.82
N PHE A 125 -5.25 4.67 1.80
CA PHE A 125 -6.03 5.79 1.28
C PHE A 125 -7.39 5.35 0.70
N CYS A 126 -7.38 4.34 -0.17
CA CYS A 126 -8.60 3.80 -0.77
C CYS A 126 -9.52 3.18 0.28
N ASP A 127 -8.96 2.43 1.23
CA ASP A 127 -9.71 1.75 2.29
C ASP A 127 -10.39 2.76 3.21
N ALA A 128 -9.65 3.79 3.66
CA ALA A 128 -10.19 4.86 4.51
C ALA A 128 -11.32 5.66 3.84
N ARG A 129 -11.36 5.68 2.50
CA ARG A 129 -12.38 6.38 1.71
C ARG A 129 -13.47 5.48 1.17
N GLY A 130 -13.40 4.17 1.39
CA GLY A 130 -14.35 3.21 0.81
C GLY A 130 -14.36 3.25 -0.72
N ILE A 131 -13.20 3.45 -1.35
CA ILE A 131 -13.09 3.47 -2.82
C ILE A 131 -13.07 2.03 -3.33
N GLY A 132 -14.05 1.70 -4.16
CA GLY A 132 -14.22 0.36 -4.70
C GLY A 132 -14.72 -0.65 -3.68
N ASP A 133 -14.62 -1.93 -4.04
CA ASP A 133 -14.99 -3.03 -3.15
C ASP A 133 -13.81 -3.39 -2.24
N GLY A 134 -14.07 -3.48 -0.93
CA GLY A 134 -13.02 -3.70 0.07
C GLY A 134 -12.30 -5.04 -0.08
N ALA A 135 -12.97 -6.08 -0.58
CA ALA A 135 -12.36 -7.38 -0.83
C ALA A 135 -11.49 -7.37 -2.10
N ILE A 136 -11.93 -6.67 -3.15
CA ILE A 136 -11.10 -6.43 -4.34
C ILE A 136 -9.83 -5.65 -3.96
N LEU A 137 -9.99 -4.58 -3.19
CA LEU A 137 -8.88 -3.73 -2.76
C LEU A 137 -7.83 -4.50 -1.94
N GLU A 138 -8.28 -5.32 -0.97
CA GLU A 138 -7.41 -6.22 -0.20
C GLU A 138 -6.68 -7.22 -1.11
N ALA A 139 -7.38 -7.84 -2.05
CA ALA A 139 -6.79 -8.81 -2.95
C ALA A 139 -5.74 -8.18 -3.89
N GLU A 140 -6.00 -6.98 -4.42
CA GLU A 140 -5.05 -6.21 -5.24
C GLU A 140 -3.79 -5.87 -4.43
N PHE A 141 -3.97 -5.35 -3.22
CA PHE A 141 -2.87 -5.01 -2.31
C PHE A 141 -2.02 -6.22 -1.95
N LEU A 142 -2.62 -7.29 -1.38
CA LEU A 142 -1.87 -8.47 -0.94
C LEU A 142 -1.17 -9.17 -2.11
N THR A 143 -1.78 -9.19 -3.29
CA THR A 143 -1.15 -9.72 -4.51
C THR A 143 0.09 -8.90 -4.89
N ALA A 144 0.02 -7.58 -4.86
CA ALA A 144 1.16 -6.71 -5.16
C ALA A 144 2.29 -6.89 -4.15
N MET A 145 1.96 -6.98 -2.86
CA MET A 145 2.94 -7.22 -1.80
C MET A 145 3.67 -8.55 -1.99
N MET A 146 2.95 -9.64 -2.25
CA MET A 146 3.59 -10.93 -2.49
C MET A 146 4.46 -10.92 -3.74
N LYS A 147 4.05 -10.24 -4.83
CA LYS A 147 4.91 -10.06 -6.01
C LYS A 147 6.19 -9.30 -5.67
N ALA A 148 6.08 -8.20 -4.92
CA ALA A 148 7.24 -7.43 -4.49
C ALA A 148 8.19 -8.26 -3.62
N LEU A 149 7.67 -9.11 -2.73
CA LEU A 149 8.45 -9.96 -1.83
C LEU A 149 9.06 -11.18 -2.51
N VAL A 150 8.46 -11.68 -3.60
CA VAL A 150 9.09 -12.68 -4.49
C VAL A 150 10.33 -12.07 -5.17
N MET A 151 10.24 -10.82 -5.62
CA MET A 151 11.31 -10.14 -6.33
C MET A 151 12.40 -9.57 -5.39
N SER A 152 12.00 -9.16 -4.19
CA SER A 152 12.84 -8.53 -3.19
C SER A 152 12.53 -9.10 -1.80
N PRO A 153 13.11 -10.26 -1.43
CA PRO A 153 12.85 -10.93 -0.15
C PRO A 153 13.47 -10.19 1.06
N GLN A 154 14.23 -9.12 0.82
CA GLN A 154 14.69 -8.16 1.82
C GLN A 154 14.11 -6.79 1.49
N PRO A 155 12.85 -6.51 1.87
CA PRO A 155 12.22 -5.23 1.58
C PRO A 155 12.91 -4.10 2.34
N ASP A 156 13.02 -2.95 1.69
CA ASP A 156 13.51 -1.67 2.21
C ASP A 156 12.40 -0.81 2.83
N PHE A 157 11.24 -1.41 3.09
CA PHE A 157 10.06 -0.80 3.70
C PHE A 157 9.58 -1.66 4.87
N THR A 158 8.75 -1.07 5.73
CA THR A 158 8.13 -1.77 6.86
C THR A 158 7.04 -2.70 6.35
N LEU A 159 7.09 -3.98 6.71
CA LEU A 159 6.05 -4.94 6.33
C LEU A 159 4.71 -4.57 7.00
N PRO A 160 3.58 -4.65 6.26
CA PRO A 160 2.24 -4.60 6.83
C PRO A 160 2.06 -5.64 7.93
N GLY A 161 1.28 -5.33 8.96
CA GLY A 161 1.07 -6.21 10.12
C GLY A 161 0.38 -7.54 9.78
N GLU A 162 -0.33 -7.56 8.66
CA GLU A 162 -1.01 -8.71 8.07
C GLU A 162 -0.03 -9.71 7.43
N ILE A 163 1.17 -9.26 7.06
CA ILE A 163 2.19 -10.10 6.44
C ILE A 163 3.04 -10.76 7.52
N ARG A 164 3.01 -12.09 7.53
CA ARG A 164 3.82 -12.95 8.40
C ARG A 164 5.09 -13.38 7.68
N VAL A 165 6.20 -13.34 8.42
CA VAL A 165 7.49 -13.87 7.96
C VAL A 165 7.63 -15.31 8.45
N VAL A 166 8.04 -16.19 7.55
CA VAL A 166 8.32 -17.61 7.83
C VAL A 166 9.68 -17.99 7.22
N PRO A 167 10.31 -19.10 7.65
CA PRO A 167 11.62 -19.50 7.11
C PRO A 167 11.65 -19.64 5.58
N GLY A 168 10.52 -20.03 4.96
CA GLY A 168 10.41 -20.18 3.50
C GLY A 168 9.96 -18.95 2.73
N GLY A 169 9.71 -17.82 3.39
CA GLY A 169 9.27 -16.56 2.75
C GLY A 169 8.24 -15.78 3.56
N PHE A 170 7.18 -15.34 2.89
CA PHE A 170 6.14 -14.47 3.45
C PHE A 170 4.75 -14.98 3.12
N PHE A 171 3.80 -14.74 4.01
CA PHE A 171 2.39 -14.97 3.70
C PHE A 171 1.45 -13.97 4.40
N ALA A 172 0.25 -13.83 3.86
CA ALA A 172 -0.90 -13.20 4.48
C ALA A 172 -2.14 -14.05 4.19
N VAL A 173 -3.17 -13.90 5.02
CA VAL A 173 -4.49 -14.49 4.77
C VAL A 173 -5.47 -13.33 4.64
N GLY A 174 -6.04 -13.16 3.44
CA GLY A 174 -7.14 -12.23 3.22
C GLY A 174 -8.44 -12.82 3.76
N GLU A 175 -9.29 -11.99 4.32
CA GLU A 175 -10.51 -12.42 5.02
C GLU A 175 -11.79 -11.81 4.44
N ARG A 176 -11.69 -10.68 3.70
CA ARG A 176 -12.87 -9.90 3.28
C ARG A 176 -13.78 -10.62 2.28
N ALA A 177 -13.22 -11.48 1.42
CA ALA A 177 -13.97 -12.36 0.51
C ALA A 177 -14.05 -13.82 0.99
N GLY A 178 -13.66 -14.06 2.25
CA GLY A 178 -13.37 -15.39 2.78
C GLY A 178 -11.88 -15.74 2.74
N PRO A 179 -11.45 -16.79 3.47
CA PRO A 179 -10.04 -17.07 3.70
C PRO A 179 -9.29 -17.35 2.40
N THR A 180 -8.33 -16.49 2.06
CA THR A 180 -7.51 -16.61 0.86
C THR A 180 -6.05 -16.48 1.22
N LEU A 181 -5.23 -17.46 0.83
CA LEU A 181 -3.79 -17.41 1.03
C LEU A 181 -3.14 -16.52 -0.03
N TYR A 182 -2.28 -15.62 0.43
CA TYR A 182 -1.34 -14.86 -0.39
C TYR A 182 0.06 -15.15 0.13
N ALA A 183 0.89 -15.83 -0.65
CA ALA A 183 2.24 -16.19 -0.21
C ALA A 183 3.31 -15.93 -1.29
N ALA A 184 4.43 -15.40 -0.81
CA ALA A 184 5.69 -15.29 -1.51
C ALA A 184 6.66 -16.29 -0.88
N ALA A 185 6.69 -17.52 -1.38
CA ALA A 185 7.42 -18.61 -0.75
C ALA A 185 8.31 -19.34 -1.76
N ARG A 186 9.58 -19.58 -1.37
CA ARG A 186 10.59 -20.25 -2.21
C ARG A 186 10.71 -19.64 -3.62
N GLY A 187 10.66 -18.31 -3.72
CA GLY A 187 10.74 -17.57 -4.98
C GLY A 187 9.51 -17.73 -5.88
N LYS A 188 8.38 -18.21 -5.35
CA LYS A 188 7.13 -18.38 -6.09
C LYS A 188 5.99 -17.62 -5.42
N LEU A 189 5.07 -17.16 -6.26
CA LEU A 189 3.80 -16.61 -5.84
C LEU A 189 2.78 -17.75 -5.72
N VAL A 190 2.17 -17.90 -4.54
CA VAL A 190 1.12 -18.87 -4.25
C VAL A 190 -0.11 -18.11 -3.80
N LEU A 191 -1.18 -18.20 -4.58
CA LEU A 191 -2.45 -17.51 -4.31
C LEU A 191 -3.59 -18.51 -4.41
N GLY A 192 -4.57 -18.42 -3.51
CA GLY A 192 -5.81 -19.17 -3.68
C GLY A 192 -6.65 -19.27 -2.41
N PRO A 193 -7.94 -19.62 -2.56
CA PRO A 193 -8.81 -19.83 -1.43
C PRO A 193 -8.28 -20.96 -0.55
N ILE A 194 -8.42 -20.80 0.75
CA ILE A 194 -8.11 -21.83 1.75
C ILE A 194 -9.32 -22.05 2.64
N THR A 195 -9.34 -23.18 3.34
CA THR A 195 -10.40 -23.46 4.30
C THR A 195 -10.20 -22.64 5.59
N PRO A 196 -11.27 -22.37 6.37
CA PRO A 196 -11.14 -21.77 7.70
C PRO A 196 -10.16 -22.52 8.61
N PHE A 197 -10.11 -23.85 8.50
CA PHE A 197 -9.13 -24.69 9.19
C PHE A 197 -7.68 -24.32 8.83
N LEU A 198 -7.35 -24.20 7.54
CA LEU A 198 -6.00 -23.84 7.11
C LEU A 198 -5.64 -22.41 7.48
N ALA A 199 -6.60 -21.49 7.42
CA ALA A 199 -6.40 -20.11 7.86
C ALA A 199 -6.05 -20.05 9.35
N GLU A 200 -6.82 -20.74 10.20
CA GLU A 200 -6.55 -20.79 11.64
C GLU A 200 -5.23 -21.50 11.94
N LEU A 201 -4.90 -22.58 11.22
CA LEU A 201 -3.63 -23.28 11.34
C LEU A 201 -2.42 -22.38 11.04
N LEU A 202 -2.55 -21.48 10.06
CA LEU A 202 -1.49 -20.52 9.70
C LEU A 202 -1.40 -19.39 10.74
N LEU A 203 -2.53 -18.85 11.18
CA LEU A 203 -2.60 -17.60 11.96
C LEU A 203 -2.53 -17.80 13.49
N SER A 204 -3.09 -18.88 14.03
CA SER A 204 -3.26 -19.07 15.49
C SER A 204 -2.04 -19.73 16.13
N ALA A 205 -1.50 -19.19 17.22
CA ALA A 205 -0.40 -19.81 17.97
C ALA A 205 -0.78 -21.12 18.70
N GLU A 206 -2.03 -21.55 18.62
CA GLU A 206 -2.54 -22.79 19.22
C GLU A 206 -1.88 -24.06 18.64
N ASP A 207 -1.98 -25.15 19.40
CA ASP A 207 -1.53 -26.47 18.97
C ASP A 207 -2.33 -26.93 17.72
N PRO A 208 -1.66 -27.34 16.62
CA PRO A 208 -2.32 -27.87 15.42
C PRO A 208 -3.35 -28.98 15.68
N VAL A 209 -3.15 -29.81 16.70
CA VAL A 209 -4.08 -30.88 17.09
C VAL A 209 -5.37 -30.31 17.66
N GLU A 210 -5.27 -29.24 18.46
CA GLU A 210 -6.43 -28.55 19.03
C GLU A 210 -7.22 -27.80 17.96
N ILE A 211 -6.53 -27.14 17.02
CA ILE A 211 -7.16 -26.51 15.85
C ILE A 211 -7.89 -27.56 15.00
N ALA A 212 -7.25 -28.70 14.71
CA ALA A 212 -7.89 -29.78 13.95
C ALA A 212 -9.15 -30.32 14.66
N ARG A 213 -9.09 -30.47 15.99
CA ARG A 213 -10.25 -30.89 16.80
C ARG A 213 -11.40 -29.89 16.71
N LYS A 214 -11.12 -28.58 16.82
CA LYS A 214 -12.11 -27.51 16.69
C LYS A 214 -12.81 -27.50 15.33
N HIS A 215 -12.08 -27.79 14.26
CA HIS A 215 -12.61 -27.83 12.89
C HIS A 215 -13.12 -29.22 12.47
N HIS A 216 -13.18 -30.19 13.38
CA HIS A 216 -13.57 -31.58 13.10
C HIS A 216 -12.74 -32.25 11.99
N VAL A 217 -11.45 -31.92 11.92
CA VAL A 217 -10.51 -32.45 10.94
C VAL A 217 -9.81 -33.70 11.49
N ALA A 218 -9.83 -34.78 10.71
CA ALA A 218 -9.19 -36.03 11.09
C ALA A 218 -7.65 -35.91 11.08
N THR A 219 -6.97 -36.64 11.98
CA THR A 219 -5.51 -36.61 12.11
C THR A 219 -4.75 -36.84 10.80
N PRO A 220 -5.13 -37.78 9.90
CA PRO A 220 -4.43 -37.93 8.62
C PRO A 220 -4.50 -36.69 7.73
N VAL A 221 -5.61 -35.95 7.77
CA VAL A 221 -5.78 -34.70 7.02
C VAL A 221 -4.91 -33.60 7.61
N LEU A 222 -4.87 -33.47 8.94
CA LEU A 222 -3.97 -32.53 9.62
C LEU A 222 -2.50 -32.79 9.23
N GLN A 223 -2.05 -34.04 9.28
CA GLN A 223 -0.66 -34.39 8.93
C GLN A 223 -0.35 -34.09 7.47
N ALA A 224 -1.28 -34.37 6.55
CA ALA A 224 -1.14 -34.01 5.14
C ALA A 224 -1.08 -32.49 4.94
N SER A 225 -1.92 -31.72 5.64
CA SER A 225 -1.90 -30.26 5.60
C SER A 225 -0.59 -29.68 6.10
N LEU A 226 -0.07 -30.16 7.24
CA LEU A 226 1.21 -29.73 7.79
C LEU A 226 2.37 -30.04 6.83
N ALA A 227 2.39 -31.25 6.25
CA ALA A 227 3.38 -31.63 5.24
C ALA A 227 3.31 -30.71 4.01
N GLN A 228 2.11 -30.38 3.53
CA GLN A 228 1.93 -29.48 2.39
C GLN A 228 2.40 -28.05 2.70
N LEU A 229 2.06 -27.50 3.87
CA LEU A 229 2.53 -26.17 4.28
C LEU A 229 4.06 -26.14 4.40
N ALA A 230 4.67 -27.19 4.97
CA ALA A 230 6.13 -27.30 5.04
C ALA A 230 6.77 -27.38 3.63
N GLN A 231 6.16 -28.11 2.70
CA GLN A 231 6.62 -28.14 1.29
C GLN A 231 6.50 -26.79 0.59
N LEU A 232 5.50 -25.98 0.95
CA LEU A 232 5.37 -24.61 0.46
C LEU A 232 6.36 -23.65 1.14
N GLY A 233 6.97 -24.03 2.26
CA GLY A 233 7.82 -23.15 3.07
C GLY A 233 7.02 -22.26 4.04
N LEU A 234 5.76 -22.62 4.30
CA LEU A 234 4.83 -21.95 5.21
C LEU A 234 4.64 -22.71 6.53
N GLY A 235 5.43 -23.77 6.75
CA GLY A 235 5.46 -24.48 8.03
C GLY A 235 6.05 -23.62 9.14
N ARG A 236 5.60 -23.86 10.37
CA ARG A 236 6.20 -23.33 11.60
C ARG A 236 7.47 -24.10 11.95
#